data_AF-A0A452XN77-F1
#
_entry.id   AF-A0A452XN77-F1
#
_cell.length_a   1.000
_cell.length_b   1.000
_cell.length_c   1.000
_cell.angle_alpha   90.00
_cell.angle_beta   90.00
_cell.angle_gamma   90.00
#
_symmetry.space_group_name_H-M   'P 1'
#
loop_
_entity.id
_entity.type
_entity.pdbx_description
1 polymer ?
#
loop_
_entity_poly.entity_id
_entity_poly.type
_entity_poly.pdbx_seq_one_letter_code
_entity_poly.pdbx_strand_id
1 'polypeptide(L)'
;RGRGVATGMVHSIDIHPSRKHVCVVGGSSGTIFAWDLRWAQQPIPLSGVGLDETAQPLCESEVWEVLFDNYTQSSDIISSVSTRILPVMLCSEDGILAIVEQDERPLELLAEPCAINSFDIDPQNPSDVVCALEWESIGVLTRGRDAMSEE
;
A
#
# COMPACT_ATOMS: atom_id res chain seq x y z
N ARG A 1 23.66 7.31 -4.88
CA ARG A 1 24.06 6.80 -3.55
C ARG A 1 22.77 6.37 -2.84
N GLY A 2 22.68 5.13 -2.36
CA GLY A 2 21.52 4.68 -1.58
C GLY A 2 21.39 5.45 -0.27
N ARG A 3 20.16 5.73 0.16
CA ARG A 3 19.82 6.38 1.43
C ARG A 3 18.79 5.49 2.11
N GLY A 4 19.06 5.06 3.35
CA GLY A 4 18.16 4.23 4.14
C GLY A 4 18.25 4.64 5.61
N VAL A 5 17.10 4.67 6.28
CA VAL A 5 16.98 4.96 7.72
C VAL A 5 16.72 3.67 8.52
N ALA A 6 16.29 2.60 7.84
CA ALA A 6 15.96 1.29 8.42
C ALA A 6 16.93 0.20 7.94
N THR A 7 17.13 -0.84 8.75
CA THR A 7 18.02 -2.00 8.49
C THR A 7 17.37 -3.12 7.66
N GLY A 8 16.18 -2.88 7.10
CA GLY A 8 15.41 -3.86 6.32
C GLY A 8 15.72 -3.86 4.81
N MET A 9 15.16 -4.84 4.10
CA MET A 9 15.23 -4.91 2.64
C MET A 9 14.03 -4.21 2.02
N VAL A 10 14.24 -3.65 0.82
CA VAL A 10 13.19 -3.12 -0.02
C VAL A 10 12.85 -4.19 -1.06
N HIS A 11 11.59 -4.58 -1.13
CA HIS A 11 11.10 -5.59 -2.07
C HIS A 11 10.44 -4.97 -3.28
N SER A 12 9.68 -3.89 -3.07
CA SER A 12 8.92 -3.23 -4.13
C SER A 12 8.92 -1.71 -4.00
N ILE A 13 8.79 -1.04 -5.14
CA ILE A 13 8.70 0.42 -5.27
C ILE A 13 7.69 0.73 -6.36
N ASP A 14 6.78 1.67 -6.10
CA ASP A 14 5.91 2.26 -7.12
C ASP A 14 6.06 3.79 -7.18
N ILE A 15 5.98 4.37 -8.39
CA ILE A 15 6.09 5.80 -8.64
C ILE A 15 4.71 6.38 -8.84
N HIS A 16 4.40 7.42 -8.07
CA HIS A 16 3.09 8.04 -8.08
C HIS A 16 2.63 8.42 -9.51
N PRO A 17 1.37 8.14 -9.87
CA PRO A 17 0.90 8.28 -11.25
C PRO A 17 0.97 9.73 -11.77
N SER A 18 0.60 10.73 -10.95
CA SER A 18 0.70 12.15 -11.30
C SER A 18 1.93 12.87 -10.74
N ARG A 19 2.29 12.66 -9.46
CA ARG A 19 3.44 13.29 -8.80
C ARG A 19 4.72 12.47 -8.98
N LYS A 20 5.38 12.54 -10.14
CA LYS A 20 6.58 11.73 -10.48
C LYS A 20 7.80 11.89 -9.56
N HIS A 21 7.74 12.83 -8.63
CA HIS A 21 8.73 12.98 -7.56
C HIS A 21 8.34 12.23 -6.28
N VAL A 22 7.22 11.53 -6.23
CA VAL A 22 6.78 10.75 -5.07
C VAL A 22 6.84 9.27 -5.45
N CYS A 23 7.43 8.45 -4.59
CA CYS A 23 7.33 7.00 -4.68
C CYS A 23 6.90 6.41 -3.35
N VAL A 24 6.35 5.21 -3.39
CA VAL A 24 6.11 4.36 -2.21
C VAL A 24 7.03 3.15 -2.26
N VAL A 25 7.39 2.65 -1.09
CA VAL A 25 8.30 1.53 -0.91
C VAL A 25 7.70 0.56 0.10
N GLY A 26 7.64 -0.72 -0.27
CA GLY A 26 7.33 -1.85 0.60
C GLY A 26 8.58 -2.66 0.92
N GLY A 27 8.69 -3.14 2.16
CA GLY A 27 9.87 -3.87 2.60
C GLY A 27 9.63 -4.73 3.84
N SER A 28 10.73 -5.07 4.50
CA SER A 28 10.72 -6.00 5.62
C SER A 28 9.88 -5.53 6.81
N SER A 29 9.33 -6.49 7.56
CA SER A 29 8.61 -6.24 8.82
C SER A 29 7.45 -5.25 8.70
N GLY A 30 6.60 -5.40 7.67
CA GLY A 30 5.43 -4.55 7.45
C GLY A 30 5.72 -3.12 7.00
N THR A 31 6.98 -2.84 6.66
CA THR A 31 7.45 -1.47 6.46
C THR A 31 6.92 -0.89 5.16
N ILE A 32 6.22 0.25 5.25
CA ILE A 32 5.71 1.00 4.11
C ILE A 32 6.03 2.49 4.27
N PHE A 33 6.78 3.04 3.31
CA PHE A 33 7.21 4.43 3.33
C PHE A 33 6.93 5.14 2.01
N ALA A 34 6.53 6.41 2.09
CA ALA A 34 6.57 7.31 0.94
C ALA A 34 7.86 8.15 0.94
N TRP A 35 8.37 8.48 -0.25
CA TRP A 35 9.56 9.30 -0.45
C TRP A 35 9.30 10.42 -1.46
N ASP A 36 9.68 11.66 -1.12
CA ASP A 36 9.84 12.74 -2.10
C ASP A 36 11.28 12.72 -2.66
N LEU A 37 11.40 12.49 -3.96
CA LEU A 37 12.66 12.38 -4.70
C LEU A 37 13.33 13.74 -4.93
N ARG A 38 12.59 14.86 -4.90
CA ARG A 38 13.17 16.21 -5.02
C ARG A 38 13.91 16.59 -3.75
N TRP A 39 13.42 16.08 -2.63
CA TRP A 39 14.02 16.31 -1.33
C TRP A 39 14.20 14.98 -0.63
N ALA A 40 15.37 14.36 -0.83
CA ALA A 40 15.76 13.09 -0.20
C ALA A 40 16.03 13.25 1.33
N GLN A 41 15.00 13.71 2.04
CA GLN A 41 14.85 13.76 3.49
C GLN A 41 14.51 12.37 4.04
N GLN A 42 14.21 12.33 5.35
CA GLN A 42 13.66 11.16 6.03
C GLN A 42 12.36 10.68 5.34
N PRO A 43 12.15 9.37 5.18
CA PRO A 43 10.92 8.81 4.61
C PRO A 43 9.68 9.24 5.41
N ILE A 44 8.55 9.34 4.73
CA ILE A 44 7.24 9.58 5.35
C ILE A 44 6.62 8.21 5.66
N PRO A 45 6.48 7.81 6.94
CA PRO A 45 5.79 6.58 7.30
C PRO A 45 4.32 6.64 6.92
N LEU A 46 3.85 5.60 6.23
CA LEU A 46 2.43 5.44 5.88
C LEU A 46 1.70 4.50 6.85
N SER A 47 2.42 3.58 7.50
CA SER A 47 1.87 2.64 8.47
C SER A 47 2.81 2.48 9.67
N GLY A 48 2.23 2.27 10.86
CA GLY A 48 2.82 1.50 11.96
C GLY A 48 4.04 2.05 12.69
N VAL A 49 4.61 3.21 12.33
CA VAL A 49 5.73 3.79 13.09
C VAL A 49 5.47 5.26 13.38
N GLY A 50 4.70 5.54 14.45
CA GLY A 50 4.80 6.83 15.15
C GLY A 50 3.53 7.57 15.58
N LEU A 51 2.31 6.99 15.51
CA LEU A 51 1.09 7.73 15.90
C LEU A 51 0.39 7.28 17.20
N ASP A 52 0.66 6.09 17.72
CA ASP A 52 0.29 5.72 19.10
C ASP A 52 0.97 4.38 19.44
N GLU A 53 1.44 4.17 20.68
CA GLU A 53 2.00 2.87 21.12
C GLU A 53 0.95 1.74 21.13
N THR A 54 -0.29 2.05 20.76
CA THR A 54 -1.44 1.14 20.70
C THR A 54 -1.83 0.73 19.29
N ALA A 55 -1.24 1.32 18.24
CA ALA A 55 -1.53 0.95 16.86
C ALA A 55 -0.86 -0.39 16.54
N GLN A 56 -1.67 -1.45 16.42
CA GLN A 56 -1.19 -2.75 15.95
C GLN A 56 -0.66 -2.58 14.51
N PRO A 57 0.52 -3.13 14.20
CA PRO A 57 1.02 -3.14 12.83
C PRO A 57 0.04 -3.92 11.94
N LEU A 58 -0.19 -3.42 10.72
CA LEU A 58 -1.03 -4.11 9.72
C LEU A 58 -0.56 -5.54 9.47
N CYS A 59 0.76 -5.71 9.45
CA CYS A 59 1.45 -6.92 9.13
C CYS A 59 2.85 -6.80 9.74
N GLU A 60 3.36 -7.84 10.38
CA GLU A 60 4.75 -7.91 10.86
C GLU A 60 5.65 -8.71 9.90
N SER A 61 5.10 -9.21 8.79
CA SER A 61 5.79 -10.01 7.78
C SER A 61 6.33 -9.16 6.62
N GLU A 62 6.98 -9.79 5.63
CA GLU A 62 7.52 -9.06 4.48
C GLU A 62 6.40 -8.50 3.59
N VAL A 63 6.49 -7.21 3.22
CA VAL A 63 5.62 -6.61 2.20
C VAL A 63 6.22 -6.87 0.83
N TRP A 64 5.60 -7.75 0.05
CA TRP A 64 6.13 -8.17 -1.25
C TRP A 64 5.94 -7.13 -2.34
N GLU A 65 4.76 -6.53 -2.39
CA GLU A 65 4.42 -5.55 -3.42
C GLU A 65 3.61 -4.39 -2.85
N VAL A 66 3.85 -3.19 -3.39
CA VAL A 66 3.08 -1.98 -3.12
C VAL A 66 2.72 -1.30 -4.43
N LEU A 67 1.49 -0.82 -4.55
CA LEU A 67 1.02 -0.02 -5.68
C LEU A 67 0.21 1.16 -5.16
N PHE A 68 0.31 2.31 -5.83
CA PHE A 68 -0.64 3.40 -5.57
C PHE A 68 -2.04 2.97 -6.02
N ASP A 69 -3.00 3.05 -5.10
CA ASP A 69 -4.39 2.78 -5.39
C ASP A 69 -5.07 4.03 -5.96
N ASN A 70 -5.67 3.86 -7.15
CA ASN A 70 -6.38 4.91 -7.87
C ASN A 70 -7.90 4.72 -7.84
N TYR A 71 -8.41 3.67 -7.18
CA TYR A 71 -9.83 3.35 -7.14
C TYR A 71 -10.67 4.41 -6.41
N THR A 72 -10.17 4.90 -5.28
CA THR A 72 -10.80 5.95 -4.48
C THR A 72 -10.44 7.35 -4.94
N GLN A 73 -10.04 7.56 -6.22
CA GLN A 73 -10.04 8.90 -6.83
C GLN A 73 -11.47 9.46 -6.90
N SER A 74 -12.00 9.86 -5.75
CA SER A 74 -12.97 10.94 -5.67
C SER A 74 -12.28 12.17 -6.28
N SER A 75 -13.06 12.93 -7.05
CA SER A 75 -12.61 14.12 -7.78
C SER A 75 -11.91 15.19 -6.89
N ASP A 76 -11.93 15.02 -5.57
CA ASP A 76 -11.38 15.96 -4.59
C ASP A 76 -9.86 15.83 -4.37
N ILE A 77 -9.25 14.68 -4.67
CA ILE A 77 -7.78 14.48 -4.53
C ILE A 77 -7.01 14.99 -5.76
N ILE A 78 -7.69 15.24 -6.89
CA ILE A 78 -7.10 15.82 -8.11
C ILE A 78 -6.89 17.34 -7.95
N SER A 79 -7.21 17.92 -6.80
CA SER A 79 -6.68 19.24 -6.46
C SER A 79 -5.15 19.15 -6.39
N SER A 80 -4.47 19.80 -7.34
CA SER A 80 -3.01 20.02 -7.39
C SER A 80 -2.37 20.62 -6.12
N VAL A 81 -3.18 20.84 -5.07
CA VAL A 81 -2.85 21.45 -3.79
C VAL A 81 -2.81 20.42 -2.64
N SER A 82 -3.31 19.19 -2.83
CA SER A 82 -3.30 18.19 -1.74
C SER A 82 -1.89 17.67 -1.48
N THR A 83 -1.43 17.83 -0.24
CA THR A 83 -0.15 17.30 0.25
C THR A 83 -0.23 15.83 0.62
N ARG A 84 -1.43 15.24 0.74
CA ARG A 84 -1.60 13.83 1.16
C ARG A 84 -1.06 12.88 0.11
N ILE A 85 -0.43 11.80 0.55
CA ILE A 85 -0.01 10.69 -0.31
C ILE A 85 -1.29 9.94 -0.77
N LEU A 86 -1.31 9.48 -2.02
CA LEU A 86 -2.43 8.64 -2.48
C LEU A 86 -2.49 7.36 -1.64
N PRO A 87 -3.68 6.76 -1.45
CA PRO A 87 -3.81 5.43 -0.86
C PRO A 87 -2.86 4.44 -1.53
N VAL A 88 -2.32 3.51 -0.73
CA VAL A 88 -1.36 2.51 -1.19
C VAL A 88 -1.95 1.14 -0.92
N MET A 89 -2.06 0.33 -1.96
CA MET A 89 -2.41 -1.07 -1.83
C MET A 89 -1.13 -1.90 -1.67
N LEU A 90 -1.20 -2.98 -0.92
CA LEU A 90 -0.07 -3.86 -0.67
C LEU A 90 -0.47 -5.31 -0.53
N CYS A 91 0.50 -6.20 -0.75
CA CYS A 91 0.42 -7.61 -0.40
C CYS A 91 1.61 -8.07 0.44
N SER A 92 1.42 -9.12 1.24
CA SER A 92 2.42 -9.58 2.22
C SER A 92 2.62 -11.10 2.24
N GLU A 93 3.71 -11.52 2.91
CA GLU A 93 4.09 -12.91 3.14
C GLU A 93 3.06 -13.69 3.96
N ASP A 94 2.39 -13.06 4.91
CA ASP A 94 1.33 -13.68 5.72
C ASP A 94 -0.05 -13.71 5.04
N GLY A 95 -0.11 -13.38 3.74
CA GLY A 95 -1.31 -13.57 2.94
C GLY A 95 -2.31 -12.42 2.99
N ILE A 96 -1.88 -11.22 3.43
CA ILE A 96 -2.75 -10.05 3.53
C ILE A 96 -2.69 -9.24 2.24
N LEU A 97 -3.86 -8.82 1.76
CA LEU A 97 -4.03 -7.77 0.76
C LEU A 97 -4.77 -6.61 1.41
N ALA A 98 -4.19 -5.42 1.42
CA ALA A 98 -4.75 -4.30 2.17
C ALA A 98 -4.50 -2.95 1.51
N ILE A 99 -5.27 -1.93 1.91
CA ILE A 99 -5.07 -0.52 1.58
C ILE A 99 -4.60 0.22 2.82
N VAL A 100 -3.60 1.07 2.65
CA VAL A 100 -3.08 1.98 3.67
C VAL A 100 -3.25 3.42 3.19
N GLU A 101 -3.88 4.23 4.01
CA GLU A 101 -3.99 5.67 3.81
C GLU A 101 -3.25 6.41 4.92
N GLN A 102 -2.71 7.59 4.59
CA GLN A 102 -2.01 8.40 5.56
C GLN A 102 -2.96 8.84 6.68
N ASP A 103 -2.55 8.59 7.93
CA ASP A 103 -3.31 8.93 9.15
C ASP A 103 -4.63 8.15 9.35
N GLU A 104 -4.86 7.08 8.58
CA GLU A 104 -6.04 6.21 8.72
C GLU A 104 -5.66 4.78 9.12
N ARG A 105 -6.66 4.02 9.58
CA ARG A 105 -6.45 2.59 9.85
C ARG A 105 -6.36 1.83 8.53
N PRO A 106 -5.40 0.92 8.37
CA PRO A 106 -5.36 0.03 7.22
C PRO A 106 -6.67 -0.72 7.04
N LEU A 107 -7.09 -0.87 5.78
CA LEU A 107 -8.25 -1.63 5.38
C LEU A 107 -7.79 -2.96 4.78
N GLU A 108 -8.00 -4.06 5.51
CA GLU A 108 -7.82 -5.40 4.99
C GLU A 108 -8.91 -5.72 3.96
N LEU A 109 -8.49 -6.18 2.78
CA LEU A 109 -9.38 -6.51 1.67
C LEU A 109 -9.51 -8.02 1.47
N LEU A 110 -8.42 -8.76 1.69
CA LEU A 110 -8.34 -10.20 1.55
C LEU A 110 -7.30 -10.75 2.53
N ALA A 111 -7.60 -11.89 3.13
CA ALA A 111 -6.66 -12.68 3.91
C ALA A 111 -6.67 -14.12 3.39
N GLU A 112 -5.53 -14.57 2.88
CA GLU A 112 -5.30 -15.93 2.39
C GLU A 112 -4.46 -16.72 3.40
N PRO A 113 -4.59 -18.06 3.46
CA PRO A 113 -3.78 -18.89 4.37
C PRO A 113 -2.33 -19.06 3.89
N CYS A 114 -1.92 -18.35 2.85
CA CYS A 114 -0.62 -18.46 2.17
C CYS A 114 -0.19 -17.08 1.65
N ALA A 115 1.09 -16.91 1.31
CA ALA A 115 1.61 -15.64 0.84
C ALA A 115 0.89 -15.13 -0.40
N ILE A 116 0.64 -13.82 -0.42
CA ILE A 116 0.27 -13.11 -1.64
C ILE A 116 1.55 -12.48 -2.19
N ASN A 117 2.08 -13.04 -3.28
CA ASN A 117 3.42 -12.74 -3.79
C ASN A 117 3.46 -11.47 -4.66
N SER A 118 2.35 -11.17 -5.32
CA SER A 118 2.17 -9.98 -6.16
C SER A 118 0.69 -9.75 -6.43
N PHE A 119 0.31 -8.58 -6.91
CA PHE A 119 -1.04 -8.25 -7.35
C PHE A 119 -1.03 -7.19 -8.45
N ASP A 120 -2.15 -7.06 -9.16
CA ASP A 120 -2.36 -5.99 -10.13
C ASP A 120 -3.78 -5.46 -10.02
N ILE A 121 -3.93 -4.15 -10.24
CA ILE A 121 -5.22 -3.45 -10.22
C ILE A 121 -5.65 -3.25 -11.67
N ASP A 122 -6.85 -3.72 -12.03
CA ASP A 122 -7.31 -3.60 -13.40
C ASP A 122 -7.38 -2.10 -13.82
N PRO A 123 -6.60 -1.67 -14.83
CA PRO A 123 -6.56 -0.28 -15.24
C PRO A 123 -7.86 0.21 -15.91
N GLN A 124 -8.69 -0.70 -16.42
CA GLN A 124 -10.00 -0.40 -17.01
C GLN A 124 -11.11 -0.42 -15.97
N ASN A 125 -11.00 -1.29 -14.97
CA ASN A 125 -11.93 -1.36 -13.85
C ASN A 125 -11.19 -1.47 -12.51
N PRO A 126 -10.75 -0.35 -11.91
CA PRO A 126 -9.94 -0.42 -10.69
C PRO A 126 -10.64 -1.06 -9.49
N SER A 127 -11.95 -1.32 -9.53
CA SER A 127 -12.59 -2.16 -8.50
C SER A 127 -12.05 -3.59 -8.49
N ASP A 128 -11.62 -4.12 -9.64
CA ASP A 128 -11.11 -5.48 -9.77
C ASP A 128 -9.61 -5.52 -9.51
N VAL A 129 -9.21 -6.46 -8.66
CA VAL A 129 -7.83 -6.74 -8.29
C VAL A 129 -7.57 -8.23 -8.46
N VAL A 130 -6.44 -8.57 -9.06
CA VAL A 130 -5.96 -9.94 -9.20
C VAL A 130 -4.68 -10.10 -8.42
N CYS A 131 -4.55 -11.17 -7.65
CA CYS A 131 -3.34 -11.44 -6.86
C CYS A 131 -2.78 -12.84 -7.17
N ALA A 132 -1.45 -12.96 -7.10
CA ALA A 132 -0.72 -14.21 -7.24
C ALA A 132 -0.52 -14.84 -5.86
N LEU A 133 -1.07 -16.03 -5.67
CA LEU A 133 -0.96 -16.81 -4.45
C LEU A 133 0.18 -17.83 -4.58
N GLU A 134 0.42 -18.59 -3.52
CA GLU A 134 1.27 -19.78 -3.62
C GLU A 134 0.65 -20.86 -4.52
N TRP A 135 1.44 -21.89 -4.86
CA TRP A 135 0.98 -23.10 -5.56
C TRP A 135 0.36 -22.83 -6.94
N GLU A 136 0.94 -21.89 -7.70
CA GLU A 136 0.50 -21.54 -9.06
C GLU A 136 -0.99 -21.13 -9.13
N SER A 137 -1.50 -20.54 -8.05
CA SER A 137 -2.89 -20.12 -7.92
C SER A 137 -3.03 -18.59 -7.98
N ILE A 138 -4.21 -18.12 -8.37
CA ILE A 138 -4.55 -16.69 -8.40
C ILE A 138 -5.81 -16.42 -7.57
N GLY A 139 -5.85 -15.28 -6.91
CA GLY A 139 -7.04 -14.71 -6.29
C GLY A 139 -7.60 -13.59 -7.16
N VAL A 140 -8.93 -13.43 -7.17
CA VAL A 140 -9.62 -12.32 -7.83
C VAL A 140 -10.58 -11.70 -6.83
N LEU A 141 -10.46 -10.39 -6.63
CA LEU A 141 -11.26 -9.61 -5.70
C LEU A 141 -11.91 -8.44 -6.45
N THR A 142 -13.22 -8.29 -6.33
CA THR A 142 -13.94 -7.08 -6.73
C THR A 142 -14.26 -6.25 -5.50
N ARG A 143 -13.71 -5.05 -5.42
CA ARG A 143 -13.89 -4.11 -4.31
C ARG A 143 -15.26 -3.44 -4.40
N GLY A 144 -16.14 -3.70 -3.43
CA GLY A 144 -17.45 -3.03 -3.34
C GLY A 144 -17.34 -1.60 -2.79
N ARG A 145 -18.34 -0.75 -3.09
CA ARG A 145 -18.57 0.53 -2.36
C ARG A 145 -19.31 0.34 -1.03
N ASP A 146 -19.74 -0.89 -0.71
CA ASP A 146 -20.71 -1.17 0.35
C ASP A 146 -20.08 -1.74 1.64
N ALA A 147 -18.83 -1.37 1.95
CA ALA A 147 -18.23 -1.60 3.27
C ALA A 147 -18.15 -0.30 4.12
N MET A 148 -18.77 0.79 3.66
CA MET A 148 -18.89 2.07 4.39
C MET A 148 -20.30 2.32 4.95
N SER A 149 -21.11 1.26 5.06
CA SER A 149 -22.44 1.34 5.68
C SER A 149 -22.74 0.08 6.47
N GLU A 150 -22.02 -0.13 7.56
CA GLU A 150 -22.59 -0.82 8.73
C GLU A 150 -22.35 0.09 9.95
N GLU A 151 -23.43 0.29 10.72
CA GLU A 151 -23.69 1.28 11.80
C GLU A 151 -22.61 1.44 12.88
#